data_AF-A0A931SBJ5-F1
#
_entry.id   AF-A0A931SBJ5-F1
#
_cell.length_a   1.000
_cell.length_b   1.000
_cell.length_c   1.000
_cell.angle_alpha   90.00
_cell.angle_beta   90.00
_cell.angle_gamma   90.00
#
_symmetry.space_group_name_H-M   'P 1'
#
loop_
_entity.id
_entity.type
_entity.pdbx_description
1 polymer ?
#
loop_
_entity_poly.entity_id
_entity_poly.type
_entity_poly.pdbx_seq_one_letter_code
_entity_poly.pdbx_strand_id
1 'polypeptide(L)'
;MDIVAILQSKPVLIGLHLGFAIIGIDAFLWLLGKLKGGGGSQKSRIVTAAVGVLAFIASWLAGGYYYVVYYGTLVKPVIKSGAASWAHNIIMETKEHIFLFVIPL
;
A
#
# COMPACT_ATOMS: atom_id res chain seq x y z
N MET A 1 -20.51 16.57 -7.11
CA MET A 1 -19.95 15.23 -6.83
C MET A 1 -19.85 15.10 -5.33
N ASP A 2 -20.35 14.00 -4.78
CA ASP A 2 -20.20 13.71 -3.35
C ASP A 2 -18.74 13.38 -3.02
N ILE A 3 -18.30 13.73 -1.81
CA ILE A 3 -16.92 13.54 -1.34
C ILE A 3 -16.53 12.06 -1.36
N VAL A 4 -17.47 11.16 -1.08
CA VAL A 4 -17.27 9.71 -1.15
C VAL A 4 -16.90 9.28 -2.57
N ALA A 5 -17.60 9.80 -3.58
CA ALA A 5 -17.32 9.49 -4.98
C ALA A 5 -15.94 10.00 -5.43
N ILE A 6 -15.49 11.15 -4.90
CA ILE A 6 -14.15 11.68 -5.17
C ILE A 6 -13.09 10.75 -4.55
N LEU A 7 -13.26 10.38 -3.28
CA LEU A 7 -12.32 9.51 -2.55
C LEU A 7 -12.21 8.11 -3.16
N GLN A 8 -13.29 7.61 -3.75
CA GLN A 8 -13.32 6.30 -4.41
C GLN A 8 -12.85 6.34 -5.87
N SER A 9 -12.53 7.51 -6.43
CA SER A 9 -12.05 7.59 -7.80
C SER A 9 -10.66 6.95 -7.96
N LYS A 10 -10.43 6.28 -9.10
CA LYS A 10 -9.15 5.62 -9.44
C LYS A 10 -7.89 6.45 -9.12
N PRO A 11 -7.73 7.68 -9.65
CA PRO A 11 -6.50 8.44 -9.43
C PRO A 11 -6.31 8.82 -7.96
N VAL A 12 -7.40 9.10 -7.24
CA VAL A 12 -7.35 9.45 -5.81
C VAL A 12 -6.94 8.24 -4.98
N LEU A 13 -7.53 7.07 -5.21
CA LEU A 13 -7.14 5.84 -4.50
C LEU A 13 -5.68 5.46 -4.73
N ILE A 14 -5.17 5.58 -5.96
CA ILE A 14 -3.75 5.37 -6.28
C ILE A 14 -2.89 6.39 -5.52
N GLY A 15 -3.28 7.66 -5.54
CA GLY A 15 -2.57 8.73 -4.83
C GLY A 15 -2.54 8.52 -3.32
N LEU A 16 -3.65 8.13 -2.71
CA LEU A 16 -3.74 7.79 -1.29
C LEU A 16 -2.88 6.58 -0.94
N HIS A 17 -2.96 5.50 -1.74
CA HIS A 17 -2.13 4.32 -1.55
C HIS A 17 -0.64 4.67 -1.54
N LEU A 18 -0.17 5.40 -2.57
CA LEU A 18 1.23 5.78 -2.70
C LEU A 18 1.67 6.77 -1.61
N GLY A 19 0.87 7.81 -1.35
CA GLY A 19 1.18 8.84 -0.37
C GLY A 19 1.35 8.26 1.03
N PHE A 20 0.41 7.41 1.47
CA PHE A 20 0.53 6.73 2.75
C PHE A 20 1.65 5.67 2.77
N ALA A 21 1.94 5.01 1.64
CA ALA A 21 3.07 4.07 1.57
C ALA A 21 4.40 4.78 1.83
N ILE A 22 4.61 5.95 1.22
CA ILE A 22 5.81 6.76 1.41
C ILE A 22 5.95 7.19 2.87
N ILE A 23 4.88 7.73 3.46
CA ILE A 23 4.86 8.11 4.89
C ILE A 23 5.21 6.91 5.78
N GLY A 24 4.64 5.74 5.49
CA GLY A 24 4.91 4.51 6.24
C GLY A 24 6.38 4.08 6.15
N ILE A 25 6.92 4.01 4.93
CA ILE A 25 8.31 3.63 4.69
C ILE A 25 9.26 4.60 5.39
N ASP A 26 9.07 5.90 5.22
CA ASP A 26 9.91 6.94 5.83
C ASP A 26 9.85 6.86 7.36
N ALA A 27 8.66 6.66 7.93
CA ALA A 27 8.51 6.48 9.38
C ALA A 27 9.24 5.23 9.88
N PHE A 28 9.17 4.10 9.18
CA PHE A 28 9.87 2.88 9.58
C PHE A 28 11.39 2.98 9.43
N LEU A 29 11.89 3.61 8.37
CA LEU A 29 13.32 3.89 8.20
C LEU A 29 13.83 4.83 9.29
N TRP A 30 13.05 5.84 9.65
CA TRP A 30 13.37 6.74 10.75
C TRP A 30 13.37 6.02 12.10
N LEU A 31 12.41 5.13 12.34
CA LEU A 31 12.36 4.27 13.53
C LEU A 31 13.61 3.37 13.61
N LEU A 32 13.99 2.74 12.50
CA LEU A 32 15.19 1.91 12.42
C LEU A 32 16.44 2.71 12.79
N GLY A 33 16.55 3.95 12.29
CA GLY A 33 17.62 4.87 12.67
C GLY A 33 17.67 5.14 14.18
N LYS A 34 16.50 5.41 14.80
CA LYS A 34 16.40 5.60 16.27
C LYS A 34 16.81 4.36 17.06
N LEU A 35 16.42 3.17 16.60
CA LEU A 35 16.77 1.91 17.26
C LEU A 35 18.27 1.63 17.17
N LYS A 36 18.88 1.80 15.98
CA LYS A 36 20.31 1.55 15.77
C LYS A 36 21.20 2.56 16.48
N GLY A 37 20.83 3.84 16.45
CA GLY A 37 21.62 4.91 17.07
C GLY A 37 21.40 5.08 18.57
N GLY A 38 20.55 4.25 19.20
CA GLY A 38 20.11 4.49 20.58
C GLY A 38 19.39 5.82 20.79
N GLY A 39 19.02 6.51 19.71
CA GLY A 39 18.50 7.87 19.70
C GLY A 39 17.00 7.95 20.00
N GLY A 40 16.58 9.12 20.49
CA GLY A 40 15.18 9.43 20.80
C GLY A 40 14.65 8.73 22.05
N SER A 41 13.71 9.38 22.73
CA SER A 41 13.01 8.79 23.88
C SER A 41 12.12 7.62 23.46
N GLN A 42 11.77 6.75 24.42
CA GLN A 42 10.81 5.66 24.19
C GLN A 42 9.50 6.17 23.60
N LYS A 43 8.97 7.28 24.11
CA LYS A 43 7.77 7.95 23.56
C LYS A 43 7.95 8.31 22.09
N SER A 44 9.09 8.88 21.72
CA SER A 44 9.39 9.25 20.33
C SER A 44 9.43 8.03 19.40
N ARG A 45 9.96 6.90 19.87
CA ARG A 45 9.99 5.64 19.11
C ARG A 45 8.58 5.08 18.91
N ILE A 46 7.77 5.06 19.97
CA ILE A 46 6.38 4.59 19.91
C ILE A 46 5.56 5.45 18.93
N VAL A 47 5.69 6.78 18.98
CA VAL A 47 4.98 7.66 18.05
C VAL A 47 5.41 7.41 16.61
N THR A 48 6.71 7.30 16.33
CA THR A 48 7.19 7.00 14.97
C THR A 48 6.71 5.64 14.49
N ALA A 49 6.71 4.61 15.34
CA ALA A 49 6.16 3.30 15.02
C ALA A 49 4.66 3.37 14.72
N ALA A 50 3.89 4.08 15.54
CA ALA A 50 2.45 4.25 15.35
C ALA A 50 2.14 4.97 14.03
N VAL A 51 2.86 6.04 13.69
CA VAL A 51 2.74 6.72 12.40
C VAL A 51 2.99 5.76 11.24
N GLY A 52 4.07 4.96 11.32
CA GLY A 52 4.38 3.97 10.29
C GLY A 52 3.29 2.92 10.10
N VAL A 53 2.78 2.36 11.21
CA VAL A 53 1.72 1.35 11.19
C VAL A 53 0.40 1.93 10.66
N LEU A 54 -0.01 3.11 11.13
CA LEU A 54 -1.25 3.74 10.68
C LEU A 54 -1.18 4.12 9.19
N ALA A 55 -0.05 4.64 8.73
CA ALA A 55 0.16 4.93 7.32
C ALA A 55 0.17 3.66 6.47
N PHE A 56 0.81 2.59 6.94
CA PHE A 56 0.76 1.28 6.28
C PHE A 56 -0.68 0.76 6.13
N ILE A 57 -1.48 0.79 7.20
CA ILE A 57 -2.90 0.38 7.17
C ILE A 57 -3.70 1.24 6.20
N ALA A 58 -3.54 2.57 6.23
CA ALA A 58 -4.24 3.47 5.33
C ALA A 58 -3.88 3.23 3.85
N SER A 59 -2.58 3.04 3.56
CA SER A 59 -2.10 2.67 2.24
C SER A 59 -2.70 1.36 1.77
N TRP A 60 -2.73 0.36 2.65
CA TRP A 60 -3.25 -0.96 2.38
C TRP A 60 -4.75 -0.95 2.07
N LEU A 61 -5.54 -0.22 2.85
CA LEU A 61 -6.99 -0.07 2.61
C LEU A 61 -7.28 0.61 1.25
N ALA A 62 -6.57 1.70 0.93
CA ALA A 62 -6.73 2.39 -0.34
C ALA A 62 -6.34 1.50 -1.53
N GLY A 63 -5.20 0.82 -1.42
CA GLY A 63 -4.70 -0.11 -2.45
C GLY A 63 -5.57 -1.35 -2.61
N GLY A 64 -6.05 -1.91 -1.50
CA GLY A 64 -6.94 -3.07 -1.47
C GLY A 64 -8.29 -2.77 -2.09
N TYR A 65 -8.91 -1.63 -1.75
CA TYR A 65 -10.16 -1.21 -2.40
C TYR A 65 -9.95 -1.00 -3.90
N TYR A 66 -8.88 -0.30 -4.31
CA TYR A 66 -8.54 -0.14 -5.71
C TYR A 66 -8.37 -1.49 -6.43
N TYR A 67 -7.71 -2.44 -5.77
CA TYR A 67 -7.45 -3.76 -6.30
C TYR A 67 -8.76 -4.53 -6.58
N VAL A 68 -9.65 -4.58 -5.59
CA VAL A 68 -10.94 -5.30 -5.71
C VAL A 68 -11.84 -4.66 -6.76
N VAL A 69 -11.95 -3.33 -6.77
CA VAL A 69 -12.95 -2.63 -7.60
C VAL A 69 -12.47 -2.42 -9.04
N TYR A 70 -11.19 -2.13 -9.24
CA TYR A 70 -10.69 -1.66 -10.52
C TYR A 70 -9.65 -2.55 -11.18
N TYR A 71 -8.79 -3.21 -10.40
CA TYR A 71 -7.62 -3.87 -10.96
C TYR A 71 -8.01 -5.08 -11.81
N GLY A 72 -8.84 -5.99 -11.28
CA GLY A 72 -9.19 -7.23 -11.97
C GLY A 72 -9.88 -7.02 -13.32
N THR A 73 -10.81 -6.06 -13.39
CA THR A 73 -11.63 -5.82 -14.59
C THR A 73 -10.98 -4.87 -15.58
N LEU A 74 -10.28 -3.83 -15.11
CA LEU A 74 -9.81 -2.75 -15.99
C LEU A 74 -8.30 -2.76 -16.22
N VAL A 75 -7.49 -3.30 -15.30
CA VAL A 75 -6.02 -3.17 -15.33
C VAL A 75 -5.35 -4.49 -15.69
N LYS A 76 -5.76 -5.60 -15.06
CA LYS A 76 -5.22 -6.95 -15.30
C LYS A 76 -5.27 -7.36 -16.78
N PRO A 77 -6.36 -7.13 -17.56
CA PRO A 77 -6.39 -7.47 -18.98
C PRO A 77 -5.38 -6.68 -19.80
N VAL A 78 -5.23 -5.38 -19.51
CA VAL A 78 -4.28 -4.50 -20.20
C VAL A 78 -2.84 -4.98 -19.97
N ILE A 79 -2.48 -5.29 -18.72
CA ILE A 79 -1.15 -5.83 -18.39
C ILE A 79 -0.90 -7.16 -19.10
N LYS A 80 -1.88 -8.08 -19.12
CA LYS A 80 -1.76 -9.38 -19.79
C LYS A 80 -1.63 -9.29 -21.30
N SER A 81 -2.13 -8.22 -21.93
CA SER A 81 -1.95 -7.96 -23.36
C SER A 81 -0.56 -7.42 -23.73
N GLY A 82 0.26 -7.06 -22.73
CA GLY A 82 1.60 -6.53 -22.94
C GLY A 82 2.64 -7.60 -23.30
N ALA A 83 3.82 -7.14 -23.74
CA ALA A 83 4.93 -7.99 -24.18
C ALA A 83 5.49 -8.93 -23.08
N ALA A 84 5.23 -8.63 -21.81
CA ALA A 84 5.74 -9.38 -20.66
C ALA A 84 4.60 -10.03 -19.84
N SER A 85 3.63 -10.66 -20.51
CA SER A 85 2.50 -11.34 -19.86
C SER A 85 2.92 -12.43 -18.87
N TRP A 86 4.05 -13.11 -19.12
CA TRP A 86 4.64 -14.09 -18.21
C TRP A 86 5.00 -13.50 -16.84
N ALA A 87 5.49 -12.24 -16.81
CA ALA A 87 5.88 -11.58 -15.58
C ALA A 87 4.66 -11.32 -14.69
N HIS A 88 3.51 -11.02 -15.31
CA HIS A 88 2.26 -10.94 -14.58
C HIS A 88 1.84 -12.30 -14.02
N ASN A 89 1.86 -13.35 -14.84
CA ASN A 89 1.43 -14.69 -14.43
C ASN A 89 2.27 -15.29 -13.29
N ILE A 90 3.53 -14.87 -13.13
CA ILE A 90 4.40 -15.37 -12.07
C ILE A 90 4.52 -14.34 -10.94
N ILE A 91 5.08 -13.16 -11.21
CA ILE A 91 5.45 -12.18 -10.18
C ILE A 91 4.20 -11.53 -9.58
N MET A 92 3.28 -11.06 -10.44
CA MET A 92 2.09 -10.37 -9.96
C MET A 92 1.14 -11.35 -9.26
N GLU A 93 0.91 -12.53 -9.83
CA GLU A 93 0.05 -13.54 -9.20
C GLU A 93 0.61 -13.99 -7.84
N THR A 94 1.93 -14.23 -7.73
CA THR A 94 2.57 -14.58 -6.45
C THR A 94 2.42 -13.45 -5.43
N LYS A 95 2.67 -12.21 -5.85
CA LYS A 95 2.50 -11.03 -4.99
C LYS A 95 1.05 -10.89 -4.53
N GLU A 96 0.09 -11.07 -5.44
CA GLU A 96 -1.35 -11.01 -5.17
C GLU A 96 -1.74 -12.06 -4.12
N HIS A 97 -1.27 -13.30 -4.24
CA HIS A 97 -1.53 -14.34 -3.23
C HIS A 97 -0.95 -13.97 -1.86
N ILE A 98 0.32 -13.58 -1.78
CA ILE A 98 0.95 -13.21 -0.49
C ILE A 98 0.23 -12.01 0.15
N PHE A 99 -0.14 -11.02 -0.65
CA PHE A 99 -0.76 -9.79 -0.17
C PHE A 99 -2.21 -10.00 0.27
N LEU A 100 -2.97 -10.84 -0.47
CA LEU A 100 -4.36 -11.15 -0.14
C LEU A 100 -4.49 -12.16 1.00
N PHE A 101 -3.45 -12.96 1.30
CA PHE A 101 -3.45 -13.86 2.47
C PHE A 101 -3.59 -13.13 3.81
N VAL A 102 -3.30 -11.82 3.87
CA VAL A 102 -3.33 -11.02 5.10
C VAL A 102 -4.76 -10.65 5.53
N ILE A 103 -5.75 -10.77 4.64
CA ILE A 103 -7.18 -10.77 5.02
C ILE A 103 -7.80 -12.05 4.46
N PRO A 104 -8.22 -13.01 5.30
CA PRO A 104 -9.14 -14.03 4.82
C PRO A 104 -10.45 -13.31 4.43
N LEU A 105 -10.69 -13.17 3.13
CA LEU A 105 -12.02 -12.86 2.61
C LEU A 105 -12.88 -14.11 2.68
#